data_AF-A0A3M1L4A0-F1
#
_entry.id   AF-A0A3M1L4A0-F1
#
_cell.length_a   1.000
_cell.length_b   1.000
_cell.length_c   1.000
_cell.angle_alpha   90.00
_cell.angle_beta   90.00
_cell.angle_gamma   90.00
#
_symmetry.space_group_name_H-M   'P 1'
#
loop_
_entity.id
_entity.type
_entity.pdbx_description
1 polymer ?
#
loop_
_entity_poly.entity_id
_entity_poly.type
_entity_poly.pdbx_seq_one_letter_code
_entity_poly.pdbx_strand_id
1 'polypeptide(L)' 'MLVILTEEQIISAQKVCQGCLLADRKGLPRLKAGRLTCANSLERQNTKVAKTYQCQMGFTIADLPSCQR' A
#
# COMPACT_ATOMS: atom_id res chain seq x y z
N MET A 1 4.11 4.70 5.84
CA MET A 1 2.79 5.24 5.44
C MET A 1 2.44 4.65 4.10
N LEU A 2 1.25 4.05 3.96
CA LEU A 2 0.83 3.40 2.71
C LEU A 2 0.17 4.40 1.75
N VAL A 3 0.70 4.46 0.54
CA VAL A 3 0.18 5.30 -0.56
C VAL A 3 0.00 4.46 -1.81
N ILE A 4 -0.95 4.85 -2.66
CA ILE A 4 -1.12 4.31 -4.00
C ILE A 4 -0.32 5.18 -4.95
N LEU A 5 0.56 4.54 -5.71
CA LEU A 5 1.33 5.15 -6.78
C LEU A 5 0.54 5.03 -8.08
N THR A 6 0.31 6.17 -8.71
CA THR A 6 -0.18 6.26 -10.09
C THR A 6 0.91 6.91 -10.94
N GLU A 7 0.73 6.96 -12.26
CA GLU A 7 1.71 7.60 -13.15
C GLU A 7 1.86 9.10 -12.86
N GLU A 8 0.78 9.75 -12.44
CA GLU A 8 0.72 11.22 -12.33
C GLU A 8 0.73 11.72 -10.88
N GLN A 9 0.26 10.89 -9.93
CA GLN A 9 0.05 11.33 -8.56
C GLN A 9 0.21 10.23 -7.50
N ILE A 10 0.42 10.67 -6.26
CA ILE A 10 0.45 9.81 -5.08
C ILE A 10 -0.85 10.02 -4.30
N ILE A 11 -1.61 8.94 -4.10
CA ILE A 11 -2.91 8.98 -3.42
C ILE A 11 -2.80 8.25 -2.09
N SER A 12 -3.43 8.77 -1.03
CA SER A 12 -3.52 8.02 0.23
C SER A 12 -4.29 6.71 0.01
N ALA A 13 -3.71 5.58 0.43
CA ALA A 13 -4.36 4.28 0.32
C ALA A 13 -5.72 4.26 1.02
N GLN A 14 -5.90 5.05 2.09
CA GLN A 14 -7.18 5.18 2.81
C GLN A 14 -8.34 5.61 1.91
N LYS A 15 -8.11 6.55 0.98
CA LYS A 15 -9.17 7.08 0.11
C LYS A 15 -9.74 6.03 -0.83
N VAL A 16 -8.92 5.07 -1.24
CA VAL A 16 -9.31 4.01 -2.17
C VAL A 16 -9.74 2.75 -1.42
N CYS A 17 -9.01 2.39 -0.36
CA CYS A 17 -9.28 1.20 0.42
C CYS A 17 -10.57 1.30 1.25
N GLN A 18 -11.10 2.49 1.54
CA GLN A 18 -12.39 2.66 2.20
C GLN A 18 -13.56 1.99 1.43
N GLY A 19 -13.47 1.90 0.10
CA GLY A 19 -14.46 1.21 -0.74
C GLY A 19 -14.10 -0.26 -1.06
N CYS A 20 -12.99 -0.78 -0.56
CA CYS A 20 -12.49 -2.10 -0.91
C CYS A 20 -13.07 -3.19 0.00
N LEU A 21 -13.64 -4.25 -0.58
CA LEU A 21 -14.18 -5.41 0.15
C LEU A 21 -13.12 -6.12 1.02
N LEU A 22 -11.83 -5.95 0.68
CA LEU A 22 -10.70 -6.60 1.35
C LEU A 22 -10.01 -5.70 2.39
N ALA A 23 -10.49 -4.46 2.58
CA ALA A 23 -9.97 -3.57 3.61
C ALA A 23 -10.40 -3.99 5.01
N ASP A 24 -9.71 -3.45 6.02
CA ASP A 24 -10.14 -3.57 7.40
C ASP A 24 -11.34 -2.64 7.70
N ARG A 25 -11.85 -2.72 8.94
CA ARG A 25 -12.99 -1.89 9.38
C ARG A 25 -12.74 -0.38 9.35
N LYS A 26 -11.48 0.05 9.22
CA LYS A 26 -11.06 1.45 9.13
C LYS A 26 -10.82 1.89 7.69
N GLY A 27 -11.08 1.02 6.70
CA GLY A 27 -10.78 1.30 5.30
C GLY A 27 -9.29 1.26 4.97
N LEU A 28 -8.49 0.57 5.79
CA LEU A 28 -7.06 0.39 5.56
C LEU A 28 -6.77 -0.98 4.91
N PRO A 29 -5.67 -1.08 4.16
CA PRO A 29 -5.16 -2.35 3.66
C PRO A 29 -4.99 -3.35 4.81
N ARG A 30 -5.66 -4.50 4.75
CA ARG A 30 -5.67 -5.46 5.85
C ARG A 30 -4.29 -6.11 6.01
N LEU A 31 -3.66 -5.93 7.17
CA LEU A 31 -2.42 -6.59 7.54
C LEU A 31 -2.69 -7.89 8.32
N LYS A 32 -2.05 -8.99 7.92
CA LYS A 32 -2.02 -10.24 8.68
C LYS A 32 -0.58 -10.76 8.71
N ALA A 33 -0.05 -11.00 9.92
CA ALA A 33 1.32 -11.47 10.12
C ALA A 33 2.40 -10.60 9.42
N GLY A 34 2.22 -9.28 9.42
CA GLY A 34 3.16 -8.34 8.77
C GLY A 34 3.10 -8.30 7.25
N ARG A 35 2.12 -8.98 6.62
CA ARG A 35 1.87 -8.93 5.18
C ARG A 35 0.52 -8.32 4.87
N LEU A 36 0.45 -7.58 3.78
CA LEU A 36 -0.82 -7.10 3.23
C LEU A 36 -1.58 -8.30 2.66
N THR A 37 -2.83 -8.51 3.07
CA THR A 37 -3.64 -9.63 2.55
C THR A 37 -4.36 -9.27 1.26
N CYS A 38 -4.61 -7.98 1.04
CA CYS A 38 -5.21 -7.46 -0.19
C CYS A 38 -4.18 -7.12 -1.27
N ALA A 39 -2.88 -7.26 -0.98
CA ALA A 39 -1.81 -6.90 -1.88
C ALA A 39 -0.62 -7.85 -1.75
N ASN A 40 -0.02 -8.23 -2.87
CA ASN A 40 1.17 -9.06 -2.90
C ASN A 40 2.41 -8.17 -2.83
N SER A 41 3.42 -8.56 -2.04
CA SER A 41 4.70 -7.85 -2.00
C SER A 41 5.39 -7.94 -3.35
N LEU A 42 5.65 -6.80 -3.97
CA LEU A 42 6.55 -6.68 -5.11
C LEU A 42 7.94 -6.54 -4.49
N GLU A 43 8.56 -7.65 -4.11
CA GLU A 43 9.90 -7.64 -3.52
C GLU A 43 10.90 -6.93 -4.47
N ARG A 44 11.33 -5.73 -4.09
CA ARG A 44 12.60 -5.17 -4.55
C ARG A 44 13.53 -5.09 -3.35
N GLN A 45 14.47 -6.03 -3.30
CA GLN A 45 15.57 -6.12 -2.33
C GLN A 45 16.59 -4.99 -2.55
N ASN A 46 16.16 -3.74 -2.57
CA ASN A 46 17.06 -2.61 -2.64
C ASN A 46 16.71 -1.67 -1.48
N THR A 47 17.60 -1.64 -0.48
CA THR A 47 17.45 -0.93 0.80
C THR A 47 17.23 0.58 0.67
N LYS A 48 17.35 1.13 -0.54
CA LYS A 48 17.12 2.54 -0.86
C LYS A 48 15.71 2.83 -1.41
N VAL A 49 14.93 1.81 -1.77
CA VAL A 49 13.60 1.98 -2.38
C VAL A 49 12.52 1.52 -1.40
N ALA A 50 11.47 2.33 -1.26
CA ALA A 50 10.30 2.01 -0.44
C ALA A 50 9.72 0.63 -0.82
N LYS A 51 9.20 -0.11 0.17
CA LYS A 51 8.57 -1.41 -0.09
C LYS A 51 7.32 -1.21 -0.94
N THR A 52 7.23 -1.90 -2.06
CA THR A 52 6.08 -1.81 -2.97
C THR A 52 5.25 -3.08 -2.95
N TYR A 53 3.96 -2.94 -3.20
CA TYR A 53 2.97 -4.01 -3.15
C TYR A 53 1.99 -3.85 -4.30
N GLN A 54 1.59 -4.96 -4.93
CA GLN A 54 0.56 -4.99 -5.95
C GLN A 54 -0.78 -5.31 -5.30
N CYS A 55 -1.71 -4.37 -5.27
CA CYS A 55 -3.07 -4.66 -4.81
C CYS A 55 -3.78 -5.57 -5.82
N GLN A 56 -4.65 -6.45 -5.32
CA GLN A 56 -5.50 -7.31 -6.16
C GLN A 56 -6.43 -6.52 -7.09
N MET A 57 -6.74 -5.26 -6.78
CA MET A 57 -7.51 -4.38 -7.66
C MET A 57 -6.66 -3.77 -8.80
N GLY A 58 -5.36 -4.07 -8.88
CA GLY A 58 -4.51 -3.68 -10.01
C GLY A 58 -3.60 -2.47 -9.79
N PHE A 59 -3.70 -1.75 -8.67
CA PHE A 59 -2.81 -0.61 -8.38
C PHE A 59 -1.59 -0.98 -7.52
N THR A 60 -0.54 -0.16 -7.67
CA THR A 60 0.70 -0.26 -6.89
C THR A 60 0.58 0.54 -5.61
N ILE A 61 0.84 -0.10 -4.47
CA ILE A 61 0.95 0.53 -3.15
C ILE A 61 2.42 0.62 -2.77
N ALA A 62 2.86 1.73 -2.22
CA ALA A 62 4.18 1.88 -1.61
C ALA A 62 4.06 2.18 -0.11
N ASP A 63 4.92 1.55 0.68
CA ASP A 63 5.15 1.93 2.07
C ASP A 63 6.31 2.92 2.14
N LEU A 64 5.95 4.19 2.15
CA LEU A 64 6.91 5.27 2.30
C LEU A 64 7.30 5.42 3.77
N PRO A 65 8.60 5.53 4.10
CA PRO A 65 8.98 5.94 5.44
C PRO A 65 8.35 7.30 5.73
N SER A 66 7.76 7.46 6.90
CA SER A 66 7.33 8.78 7.36
C SER A 66 8.59 9.65 7.46
N CYS A 67 8.68 10.70 6.63
CA CYS A 67 9.70 11.72 6.78
C CYS A 67 9.40 12.46 8.08
N GLN A 68 9.99 11.99 9.17
CA GLN A 68 9.87 12.60 10.48
C GLN A 68 10.85 13.78 10.47
N ARG A 69 10.30 14.99 10.30
CA ARG A 69 11.02 16.25 10.52
C ARG A 69 11.30 16.44 12.00
#